data_AF-A0A061EKN5-F1
#
_entry.id   AF-A0A061EKN5-F1
#
_cell.length_a   1.000
_cell.length_b   1.000
_cell.length_c   1.000
_cell.angle_alpha   90.00
_cell.angle_beta   90.00
_cell.angle_gamma   90.00
#
_symmetry.space_group_name_H-M   'P 1'
#
loop_
_entity.id
_entity.type
_entity.pdbx_description
1 polymer ?
#
loop_
_entity_poly.entity_id
_entity_poly.type
_entity_poly.pdbx_seq_one_letter_code
_entity_poly.pdbx_strand_id
1 'polypeptide(L)'
;MSYHTVLGPFYFYLESAAFFSFDLKEEHCYSLADRIWIFTRYAGYSTCFRKEAGSHGKDTLGIFRVHQFEKVEQVCITSPNGNDSWEMLEEMIRTSEEFYQEINSWLRASPLYIGWSPASKTYRELVSCSNCTDYQLRRLEIRYGSQKSNGQAKQYVHMLNSTLTATDRTMRCILENYQKEKGVEIPQVLIPYMGGVTFLPF
;
A
#
# COMPACT_ATOMS: atom_id res chain seq x y z
N MET A 1 -23.75 -40.08 11.29
CA MET A 1 -22.28 -40.23 11.15
C MET A 1 -21.74 -38.83 10.91
N SER A 2 -21.33 -38.18 11.99
CA SER A 2 -20.91 -36.77 12.00
C SER A 2 -19.44 -36.71 11.62
N TYR A 3 -19.12 -36.06 10.51
CA TYR A 3 -17.73 -35.75 10.16
C TYR A 3 -17.35 -34.41 10.78
N HIS A 4 -16.65 -34.48 11.90
CA HIS A 4 -15.88 -33.36 12.44
C HIS A 4 -14.62 -33.20 11.60
N THR A 5 -14.54 -32.15 10.79
CA THR A 5 -13.27 -31.64 10.28
C THR A 5 -12.82 -30.54 11.22
N VAL A 6 -11.87 -30.86 12.10
CA VAL A 6 -11.19 -29.91 12.96
C VAL A 6 -10.28 -29.05 12.08
N LEU A 7 -10.72 -27.84 11.75
CA LEU A 7 -9.85 -26.81 11.19
C LEU A 7 -9.10 -26.18 12.36
N GLY A 8 -7.81 -26.54 12.49
CA GLY A 8 -6.92 -25.98 13.50
C GLY A 8 -6.68 -24.48 13.29
N PRO A 9 -6.25 -23.75 14.34
CA PRO A 9 -5.96 -22.33 14.24
C PRO A 9 -4.70 -22.13 13.42
N PHE A 10 -4.83 -21.62 12.19
CA PHE A 10 -3.69 -21.12 11.43
C PHE A 10 -3.25 -19.78 12.05
N TYR A 11 -2.08 -19.80 12.67
CA TYR A 11 -1.40 -18.62 13.19
C TYR A 11 -1.05 -17.66 12.05
N PHE A 12 -1.76 -16.53 11.94
CA PHE A 12 -1.35 -15.40 11.09
C PHE A 12 -0.28 -14.59 11.83
N TYR A 13 0.93 -14.55 11.27
CA TYR A 13 2.01 -13.69 11.76
C TYR A 13 1.69 -12.23 11.43
N LEU A 14 1.65 -11.39 12.48
CA LEU A 14 1.48 -9.93 12.47
C LEU A 14 2.07 -9.25 11.22
N GLU A 15 1.18 -8.68 10.42
CA GLU A 15 1.40 -8.22 9.04
C GLU A 15 2.16 -6.88 8.99
N SER A 16 3.38 -6.92 8.46
CA SER A 16 4.32 -5.77 8.38
C SER A 16 4.03 -4.81 7.24
N ALA A 17 3.08 -5.09 6.39
CA ALA A 17 2.55 -4.16 5.42
C ALA A 17 1.10 -4.54 5.26
N ALA A 18 0.26 -3.65 4.74
CA ALA A 18 -0.98 -4.02 4.05
C ALA A 18 -0.72 -4.92 2.81
N PHE A 19 0.31 -5.76 2.85
CA PHE A 19 0.36 -7.03 2.18
C PHE A 19 -0.65 -7.92 2.88
N PHE A 20 -1.89 -7.58 2.64
CA PHE A 20 -3.02 -8.42 2.91
C PHE A 20 -2.59 -9.84 2.54
N SER A 21 -2.61 -10.74 3.52
CA SER A 21 -3.23 -12.03 3.26
C SER A 21 -4.69 -11.73 2.94
N PHE A 22 -4.90 -11.08 1.80
CA PHE A 22 -6.18 -10.89 1.19
C PHE A 22 -6.57 -12.33 1.01
N ASP A 23 -7.68 -12.70 1.60
CA ASP A 23 -8.17 -14.04 1.50
C ASP A 23 -8.68 -14.24 0.07
N LEU A 24 -7.78 -14.15 -0.92
CA LEU A 24 -8.03 -14.38 -2.33
C LEU A 24 -8.55 -15.80 -2.50
N LYS A 25 -8.28 -16.70 -1.53
CA LYS A 25 -8.85 -18.04 -1.52
C LYS A 25 -10.30 -18.05 -1.05
N GLU A 26 -10.68 -17.32 0.00
CA GLU A 26 -12.08 -17.27 0.47
C GLU A 26 -12.96 -16.32 -0.35
N GLU A 27 -12.45 -15.16 -0.78
CA GLU A 27 -13.13 -14.26 -1.71
C GLU A 27 -12.78 -14.62 -3.17
N HIS A 28 -13.51 -15.62 -3.68
CA HIS A 28 -13.85 -15.76 -5.11
C HIS A 28 -12.74 -15.94 -6.17
N CYS A 29 -11.48 -16.34 -5.88
CA CYS A 29 -10.50 -16.58 -6.96
C CYS A 29 -10.64 -17.92 -7.72
N TYR A 30 -11.50 -18.85 -7.29
CA TYR A 30 -11.61 -20.14 -8.00
C TYR A 30 -12.25 -20.04 -9.39
N SER A 31 -12.85 -18.90 -9.77
CA SER A 31 -13.48 -18.71 -11.09
C SER A 31 -13.14 -17.39 -11.78
N LEU A 32 -11.88 -16.95 -11.78
CA LEU A 32 -11.39 -15.91 -12.71
C LEU A 32 -11.33 -16.41 -14.17
N ALA A 33 -12.27 -17.27 -14.56
CA ALA A 33 -12.34 -17.97 -15.84
C ALA A 33 -12.84 -17.09 -16.99
N ASP A 34 -13.39 -15.92 -16.69
CA ASP A 34 -13.86 -14.97 -17.70
C ASP A 34 -12.94 -13.75 -17.75
N ARG A 35 -12.49 -13.42 -18.97
CA ARG A 35 -11.55 -12.32 -19.32
C ARG A 35 -11.93 -10.94 -18.76
N ILE A 36 -13.12 -10.80 -18.16
CA ILE A 36 -13.77 -9.55 -17.78
C ILE A 36 -13.28 -9.01 -16.42
N TRP A 37 -12.67 -9.85 -15.56
CA TRP A 37 -12.32 -9.46 -14.17
C TRP A 37 -10.81 -9.30 -13.89
N ILE A 38 -9.95 -9.49 -14.88
CA ILE A 38 -8.48 -9.59 -14.72
C ILE A 38 -7.78 -8.23 -14.43
N PHE A 39 -8.49 -7.11 -14.54
CA PHE A 39 -8.02 -5.82 -14.05
C PHE A 39 -8.77 -5.47 -12.77
N THR A 40 -8.25 -5.91 -11.63
CA THR A 40 -8.81 -5.54 -10.34
C THR A 40 -7.89 -4.58 -9.61
N ARG A 41 -8.47 -3.51 -9.09
CA ARG A 41 -7.77 -2.48 -8.30
C ARG A 41 -8.44 -2.41 -6.94
N TYR A 42 -7.64 -2.51 -5.89
CA TYR A 42 -8.09 -2.47 -4.50
C TYR A 42 -7.43 -1.29 -3.79
N ALA A 43 -8.21 -0.65 -2.93
CA ALA A 43 -7.72 0.32 -1.95
C ALA A 43 -7.82 -0.33 -0.56
N GLY A 44 -6.71 -0.87 -0.08
CA GLY A 44 -6.62 -1.48 1.24
C GLY A 44 -6.36 -0.43 2.31
N TYR A 45 -7.13 -0.46 3.40
CA TYR A 45 -6.87 0.34 4.60
C TYR A 45 -6.69 -0.62 5.78
N SER A 46 -5.55 -0.53 6.47
CA SER A 46 -5.28 -1.37 7.62
C SER A 46 -4.24 -0.80 8.59
N THR A 47 -4.34 -1.25 9.84
CA THR A 47 -3.28 -1.11 10.83
C THR A 47 -2.15 -2.08 10.50
N CYS A 48 -0.93 -1.57 10.37
CA CYS A 48 0.27 -2.33 10.06
C CYS A 48 1.13 -2.52 11.32
N PHE A 49 1.62 -3.74 11.55
CA PHE A 49 2.46 -4.07 12.70
C PHE A 49 3.87 -4.48 12.29
N ARG A 50 4.91 -3.74 12.70
CA ARG A 50 6.31 -4.03 12.40
C ARG A 50 7.15 -4.22 13.65
N LYS A 51 7.91 -5.32 13.70
CA LYS A 51 8.89 -5.55 14.78
C LYS A 51 10.07 -4.56 14.74
N GLU A 52 10.34 -3.96 13.57
CA GLU A 52 11.48 -3.06 13.36
C GLU A 52 12.81 -3.69 13.85
N ALA A 53 12.94 -5.01 13.67
CA ALA A 53 14.15 -5.74 14.03
C ALA A 53 15.31 -5.30 13.12
N GLY A 54 16.41 -4.83 13.71
CA GLY A 54 17.58 -4.34 12.98
C GLY A 54 17.67 -2.82 12.82
N SER A 55 16.70 -2.04 13.30
CA SER A 55 16.75 -0.57 13.30
C SER A 55 17.13 0.02 14.67
N HIS A 56 17.88 -0.71 15.50
CA HIS A 56 18.24 -0.27 16.85
C HIS A 56 18.92 1.11 16.80
N GLY A 57 18.35 2.08 17.52
CA GLY A 57 18.85 3.45 17.58
C GLY A 57 18.55 4.34 16.36
N LYS A 58 17.85 3.86 15.32
CA LYS A 58 17.47 4.67 14.15
C LYS A 58 16.04 5.19 14.26
N ASP A 59 15.86 6.48 13.97
CA ASP A 59 14.56 7.18 13.91
C ASP A 59 13.65 6.89 15.13
N THR A 60 14.23 6.87 16.35
CA THR A 60 13.54 6.49 17.59
C THR A 60 12.63 7.56 18.18
N LEU A 61 12.63 8.78 17.62
CA LEU A 61 11.85 9.91 18.11
C LEU A 61 10.62 10.15 17.23
N GLY A 62 9.49 10.45 17.89
CA GLY A 62 8.22 10.74 17.22
C GLY A 62 7.57 9.50 16.60
N ILE A 63 6.72 9.73 15.60
CA ILE A 63 5.86 8.70 14.98
C ILE A 63 6.38 8.20 13.61
N PHE A 64 7.62 8.52 13.24
CA PHE A 64 8.13 8.20 11.90
C PHE A 64 8.40 6.70 11.67
N ARG A 65 8.91 6.04 12.72
CA ARG A 65 9.20 4.61 12.74
C ARG A 65 8.65 4.04 14.03
N VAL A 66 7.49 3.39 13.92
CA VAL A 66 6.72 2.87 15.04
C VAL A 66 6.33 1.43 14.78
N HIS A 67 6.01 0.70 15.85
CA HIS A 67 5.58 -0.69 15.75
C HIS A 67 4.17 -0.86 15.18
N GLN A 68 3.36 0.19 15.24
CA GLN A 68 1.98 0.22 14.77
C GLN A 68 1.74 1.55 14.04
N PHE A 69 1.19 1.50 12.84
CA PHE A 69 0.82 2.67 12.04
C PHE A 69 -0.32 2.33 11.08
N GLU A 70 -1.09 3.32 10.64
CA GLU A 70 -2.14 3.10 9.62
C GLU A 70 -1.58 3.30 8.21
N LYS A 71 -2.13 2.55 7.26
CA LYS A 71 -1.73 2.64 5.86
C LYS A 71 -2.91 2.48 4.92
N VAL A 72 -2.94 3.32 3.89
CA VAL A 72 -3.72 3.12 2.67
C VAL A 72 -2.80 2.58 1.58
N GLU A 73 -3.14 1.43 1.01
CA GLU A 73 -2.35 0.71 0.00
C GLU A 73 -3.18 0.50 -1.26
N GLN A 74 -2.56 0.72 -2.42
CA GLN A 74 -3.05 0.31 -3.71
C GLN A 74 -2.57 -1.12 -3.98
N VAL A 75 -3.48 -2.04 -4.31
CA VAL A 75 -3.14 -3.38 -4.79
C VAL A 75 -3.81 -3.60 -6.13
N CYS A 76 -3.02 -3.99 -7.13
CA CYS A 76 -3.53 -4.25 -8.47
C CYS A 76 -3.17 -5.65 -8.91
N ILE A 77 -4.14 -6.32 -9.52
CA ILE A 77 -3.95 -7.59 -10.24
C ILE A 77 -4.17 -7.29 -11.71
N THR A 78 -3.24 -7.72 -12.55
CA THR A 78 -3.27 -7.49 -13.99
C THR A 78 -3.01 -8.77 -14.78
N SER A 79 -3.33 -8.71 -16.07
CA SER A 79 -2.86 -9.68 -17.06
C SER A 79 -1.31 -9.72 -17.07
N PRO A 80 -0.71 -10.91 -17.26
CA PRO A 80 0.73 -11.06 -17.44
C PRO A 80 1.17 -10.80 -18.90
N ASN A 81 0.21 -10.60 -19.81
CA ASN A 81 0.48 -10.42 -21.24
C ASN A 81 0.79 -8.97 -21.57
N GLY A 82 1.54 -8.77 -22.66
CA GLY A 82 1.86 -7.43 -23.15
C GLY A 82 2.64 -6.62 -22.11
N ASN A 83 2.24 -5.36 -21.94
CA ASN A 83 2.85 -4.42 -20.99
C ASN A 83 1.92 -4.04 -19.83
N ASP A 84 0.80 -4.74 -19.68
CA ASP A 84 -0.32 -4.37 -18.80
C ASP A 84 0.13 -4.08 -17.35
N SER A 85 1.00 -4.94 -16.78
CA SER A 85 1.50 -4.73 -15.41
C SER A 85 2.42 -3.52 -15.29
N TRP A 86 3.20 -3.20 -16.33
CA TRP A 86 4.12 -2.07 -16.29
C TRP A 86 3.39 -0.75 -16.51
N GLU A 87 2.36 -0.74 -17.36
CA GLU A 87 1.46 0.42 -17.50
C GLU A 87 0.70 0.70 -16.19
N MET A 88 0.25 -0.36 -15.51
CA MET A 88 -0.35 -0.24 -14.18
C MET A 88 0.64 0.31 -13.14
N LEU A 89 1.90 -0.10 -13.19
CA LEU A 89 2.93 0.42 -12.29
C LEU A 89 3.06 1.95 -12.41
N GLU A 90 3.18 2.46 -13.65
CA GLU A 90 3.24 3.89 -13.92
C GLU A 90 1.98 4.63 -13.46
N GLU A 91 0.81 4.02 -13.64
CA GLU A 91 -0.45 4.57 -13.14
C GLU A 91 -0.49 4.66 -11.60
N MET A 92 -0.10 3.60 -10.88
CA MET A 92 -0.08 3.58 -9.41
C MET A 92 0.93 4.58 -8.84
N ILE A 93 2.06 4.76 -9.52
CA ILE A 93 3.07 5.79 -9.25
C ILE A 93 2.43 7.17 -9.39
N ARG A 94 1.82 7.46 -10.55
CA ARG A 94 1.13 8.74 -10.81
C ARG A 94 0.02 9.02 -9.80
N THR A 95 -0.81 8.04 -9.45
CA THR A 95 -1.85 8.20 -8.43
C THR A 95 -1.27 8.60 -7.07
N SER A 96 -0.13 8.01 -6.69
CA SER A 96 0.56 8.37 -5.45
C SER A 96 1.09 9.81 -5.53
N GLU A 97 1.61 10.21 -6.69
CA GLU A 97 2.06 11.59 -6.93
C GLU A 97 0.93 12.61 -6.83
N GLU A 98 -0.16 12.37 -7.54
CA GLU A 98 -1.34 13.25 -7.57
C GLU A 98 -1.91 13.43 -6.16
N PHE A 99 -2.06 12.34 -5.41
CA PHE A 99 -2.50 12.37 -4.01
C PHE A 99 -1.63 13.31 -3.15
N TYR A 100 -0.32 13.23 -3.33
CA TYR A 100 0.63 14.02 -2.55
C TYR A 100 0.75 15.46 -3.03
N GLN A 101 0.62 15.71 -4.34
CA GLN A 101 0.54 17.06 -4.93
C GLN A 101 -0.69 17.83 -4.43
N GLU A 102 -1.82 17.14 -4.24
CA GLU A 102 -3.02 17.73 -3.63
C GLU A 102 -2.78 18.20 -2.19
N ILE A 103 -2.00 17.44 -1.41
CA ILE A 103 -1.63 17.82 -0.05
C ILE A 103 -0.65 18.99 -0.09
N ASN A 104 0.45 18.92 -0.85
CA ASN A 104 1.38 20.03 -1.04
C ASN A 104 2.41 19.84 -2.20
N SER A 105 3.04 20.93 -2.64
CA SER A 105 4.03 21.01 -3.72
C SER A 105 5.49 20.69 -3.34
N TRP A 106 5.82 20.42 -2.07
CA TRP A 106 7.20 20.13 -1.63
C TRP A 106 7.69 18.71 -1.96
N LEU A 107 6.84 17.89 -2.58
CA LEU A 107 7.14 16.50 -2.90
C LEU A 107 7.89 16.43 -4.23
N ARG A 108 8.99 15.69 -4.22
CA ARG A 108 9.77 15.44 -5.44
C ARG A 108 9.38 14.09 -6.02
N ALA A 109 9.06 14.09 -7.31
CA ALA A 109 8.87 12.87 -8.08
C ALA A 109 10.17 12.05 -8.08
N SER A 110 10.07 10.80 -7.61
CA SER A 110 11.15 9.82 -7.55
C SER A 110 10.48 8.43 -7.45
N PRO A 111 11.09 7.34 -7.95
CA PRO A 111 10.55 5.98 -7.85
C PRO A 111 10.28 5.53 -6.40
N LEU A 112 10.95 6.18 -5.44
CA LEU A 112 10.52 6.24 -4.04
C LEU A 112 10.00 7.67 -3.84
N TYR A 113 8.69 7.88 -3.67
CA TYR A 113 8.24 9.25 -3.37
C TYR A 113 8.75 9.64 -2.00
N ILE A 114 9.46 10.76 -1.97
CA ILE A 114 10.18 11.24 -0.81
C ILE A 114 9.67 12.62 -0.40
N GLY A 115 9.25 12.74 0.86
CA GLY A 115 8.85 14.00 1.47
C GLY A 115 10.04 14.75 2.04
N TRP A 116 10.11 16.06 1.80
CA TRP A 116 11.08 16.92 2.47
C TRP A 116 10.75 16.99 3.97
N SER A 117 11.74 16.71 4.82
CA SER A 117 11.67 16.87 6.27
C SER A 117 12.56 18.03 6.69
N PRO A 118 12.01 19.23 6.93
CA PRO A 118 12.75 20.39 7.42
C PRO A 118 13.56 20.10 8.68
N ALA A 119 13.00 19.33 9.63
CA ALA A 119 13.67 19.03 10.89
C ALA A 119 14.93 18.18 10.70
N SER A 120 14.88 17.21 9.76
CA SER A 120 16.03 16.35 9.46
C SER A 120 16.88 16.81 8.27
N LYS A 121 16.49 17.91 7.61
CA LYS A 121 17.15 18.49 6.42
C LYS A 121 17.42 17.46 5.33
N THR A 122 16.49 16.54 5.14
CA THR A 122 16.62 15.46 4.15
C THR A 122 15.26 15.03 3.61
N TYR A 123 15.30 14.30 2.51
CA TYR A 123 14.14 13.65 1.93
C TYR A 123 13.92 12.28 2.59
N ARG A 124 12.68 11.99 2.98
CA ARG A 124 12.28 10.78 3.69
C ARG A 124 11.24 10.01 2.90
N GLU A 125 11.39 8.69 2.84
CA GLU A 125 10.50 7.81 2.08
C GLU A 125 9.06 7.81 2.63
N LEU A 126 8.10 8.09 1.75
CA LEU A 126 6.67 8.07 2.03
C LEU A 126 5.94 6.96 1.27
N VAL A 127 6.39 6.66 0.06
CA VAL A 127 5.78 5.67 -0.83
C VAL A 127 6.83 4.72 -1.38
N SER A 128 6.44 3.45 -1.44
CA SER A 128 7.08 2.43 -2.25
C SER A 128 6.03 1.85 -3.20
N CYS A 129 6.35 1.78 -4.50
CA CYS A 129 5.54 1.10 -5.51
C CYS A 129 6.34 -0.04 -6.11
N SER A 130 5.73 -1.20 -6.31
CA SER A 130 6.42 -2.40 -6.79
C SER A 130 5.55 -3.24 -7.69
N ASN A 131 6.15 -3.71 -8.79
CA ASN A 131 5.60 -4.76 -9.64
C ASN A 131 6.23 -6.09 -9.24
N CYS A 132 5.47 -6.96 -8.58
CA CYS A 132 5.93 -8.27 -8.12
C CYS A 132 5.74 -9.37 -9.17
N THR A 133 5.27 -9.02 -10.37
CA THR A 133 4.90 -9.95 -11.44
C THR A 133 4.10 -11.12 -10.88
N ASP A 134 4.47 -12.35 -11.16
CA ASP A 134 3.80 -13.55 -10.67
C ASP A 134 4.40 -14.16 -9.39
N TYR A 135 5.41 -13.52 -8.79
CA TYR A 135 6.22 -14.12 -7.72
C TYR A 135 5.35 -14.62 -6.55
N GLN A 136 4.46 -13.76 -6.05
CA GLN A 136 3.58 -14.08 -4.94
C GLN A 136 2.44 -15.02 -5.37
N LEU A 137 1.99 -14.89 -6.61
CA LEU A 137 0.80 -15.57 -7.10
C LEU A 137 1.06 -17.01 -7.49
N ARG A 138 2.31 -17.36 -7.83
CA ARG A 138 2.77 -18.75 -7.98
C ARG A 138 2.51 -19.58 -6.72
N ARG A 139 2.79 -19.01 -5.53
CA ARG A 139 2.54 -19.70 -4.24
C ARG A 139 1.05 -19.79 -3.92
N LEU A 140 0.26 -18.80 -4.33
CA LEU A 140 -1.18 -18.77 -4.10
C LEU A 140 -1.98 -19.57 -5.14
N GLU A 141 -1.33 -20.01 -6.23
CA GLU A 141 -1.93 -20.71 -7.38
C GLU A 141 -3.06 -19.90 -8.07
N ILE A 142 -2.89 -18.57 -8.14
CA ILE A 142 -3.83 -17.67 -8.84
C ILE A 142 -3.42 -17.56 -10.30
N ARG A 143 -4.15 -18.26 -11.17
CA ARG A 143 -3.77 -18.46 -12.57
C ARG A 143 -4.40 -17.44 -13.51
N TYR A 144 -3.72 -17.21 -14.63
CA TYR A 144 -4.26 -16.48 -15.77
C TYR A 144 -4.80 -17.47 -16.81
N GLY A 145 -6.09 -17.35 -17.15
CA GLY A 145 -6.77 -18.23 -18.11
C GLY A 145 -7.40 -19.50 -17.51
N SER A 146 -7.99 -20.35 -18.36
CA SER A 146 -8.75 -21.53 -17.94
C SER A 146 -7.86 -22.69 -17.48
N GLN A 147 -8.30 -23.43 -16.45
CA GLN A 147 -7.63 -24.66 -15.97
C GLN A 147 -7.57 -25.79 -17.01
N LYS A 148 -8.36 -25.72 -18.09
CA LYS A 148 -8.47 -26.77 -19.13
C LYS A 148 -7.46 -26.62 -20.27
N SER A 149 -6.28 -26.06 -20.03
CA SER A 149 -5.25 -26.01 -21.09
C SER A 149 -4.53 -27.36 -21.17
N ASN A 150 -4.85 -28.13 -22.21
CA ASN A 150 -4.20 -29.40 -22.55
C ASN A 150 -2.70 -29.18 -22.80
N GLY A 151 -1.87 -29.31 -21.76
CA GLY A 151 -0.41 -29.33 -21.87
C GLY A 151 0.27 -27.96 -22.05
N GLN A 152 -0.43 -26.84 -21.90
CA GLN A 152 0.23 -25.52 -21.89
C GLN A 152 0.86 -25.23 -20.51
N ALA A 153 1.97 -24.50 -20.50
CA ALA A 153 2.60 -24.04 -19.28
C ALA A 153 1.61 -23.19 -18.45
N LYS A 154 1.58 -23.42 -17.14
CA LYS A 154 0.76 -22.62 -16.22
C LYS A 154 1.19 -21.15 -16.32
N GLN A 155 0.24 -20.26 -16.60
CA GLN A 155 0.43 -18.81 -16.49
C GLN A 155 -0.28 -18.28 -15.26
N TYR A 156 0.29 -17.25 -14.65
CA TYR A 156 -0.20 -16.61 -13.43
C TYR A 156 -0.44 -15.14 -13.72
N VAL A 157 -1.41 -14.53 -13.03
CA VAL A 157 -1.62 -13.08 -13.10
C VAL A 157 -0.43 -12.34 -12.47
N HIS A 158 -0.28 -11.07 -12.80
CA HIS A 158 0.71 -10.20 -12.16
C HIS A 158 0.07 -9.43 -11.00
N MET A 159 0.82 -9.23 -9.92
CA MET A 159 0.42 -8.45 -8.77
C MET A 159 1.35 -7.26 -8.57
N LEU A 160 0.76 -6.12 -8.26
CA LEU A 160 1.44 -4.89 -7.91
C LEU A 160 0.91 -4.34 -6.59
N ASN A 161 1.77 -3.69 -5.84
CA ASN A 161 1.38 -2.97 -4.63
C ASN A 161 2.07 -1.61 -4.54
N SER A 162 1.36 -0.60 -4.06
CA SER A 162 1.90 0.74 -3.81
C SER A 162 1.32 1.33 -2.54
N THR A 163 2.15 1.97 -1.73
CA THR A 163 1.64 2.80 -0.64
C THR A 163 1.02 4.08 -1.18
N LEU A 164 -0.27 4.30 -0.92
CA LEU A 164 -0.86 5.62 -1.16
C LEU A 164 -0.44 6.58 -0.05
N THR A 165 -0.64 6.19 1.20
CA THR A 165 -0.17 6.95 2.37
C THR A 165 0.05 6.05 3.57
N ALA A 166 1.21 6.21 4.22
CA ALA A 166 1.42 5.76 5.59
C ALA A 166 1.12 6.97 6.49
N THR A 167 0.00 6.93 7.20
CA THR A 167 -0.61 8.11 7.84
C THR A 167 0.35 8.83 8.77
N ASP A 168 1.11 8.10 9.56
CA ASP A 168 2.01 8.64 10.57
C ASP A 168 3.19 9.40 9.94
N ARG A 169 3.73 8.87 8.84
CA ARG A 169 4.79 9.55 8.09
C ARG A 169 4.27 10.77 7.36
N THR A 170 3.09 10.67 6.75
CA THR A 170 2.43 11.80 6.09
C THR A 170 2.09 12.89 7.10
N MET A 171 1.57 12.53 8.28
CA MET A 171 1.26 13.46 9.36
C MET A 171 2.51 14.18 9.84
N ARG A 172 3.62 13.47 10.05
CA ARG A 172 4.91 14.10 10.35
C ARG A 172 5.30 15.12 9.29
N CYS A 173 5.21 14.76 8.01
CA CYS A 173 5.51 15.70 6.92
C CYS A 173 4.60 16.92 6.94
N ILE A 174 3.30 16.77 7.23
CA ILE A 174 2.37 17.90 7.37
C ILE A 174 2.80 18.77 8.55
N LEU A 175 2.99 18.19 9.74
CA LEU A 175 3.38 18.94 10.94
C LEU A 175 4.68 19.73 10.74
N GLU A 176 5.70 19.13 10.12
CA GLU A 176 6.97 19.80 9.90
C GLU A 176 6.89 20.92 8.85
N ASN A 177 6.07 20.78 7.80
CA ASN A 177 6.02 21.74 6.69
C ASN A 177 4.92 22.82 6.88
N TYR A 178 3.91 22.58 7.72
CA TYR A 178 2.83 23.52 7.99
C TYR A 178 2.91 24.19 9.38
N GLN A 179 3.97 23.93 10.15
CA GLN A 179 4.19 24.62 11.41
C GLN A 179 4.28 26.14 11.24
N LYS A 180 3.69 26.86 12.18
CA LYS A 180 3.75 28.31 12.39
C LYS A 180 4.21 28.58 13.83
N GLU A 181 4.43 29.83 14.16
CA GLU A 181 4.87 30.25 15.51
C GLU A 181 3.93 29.77 16.64
N LYS A 182 2.62 29.66 16.36
CA LYS A 182 1.59 29.36 17.38
C LYS A 182 0.88 28.01 17.21
N GLY A 183 1.33 27.16 16.29
CA GLY A 183 0.62 25.93 15.95
C GLY A 183 0.91 25.41 14.56
N VAL A 184 -0.02 24.65 13.98
CA VAL A 184 0.08 24.04 12.65
C VAL A 184 -1.12 24.41 11.80
N GLU A 185 -0.88 24.89 10.58
CA GLU A 185 -1.93 25.14 9.59
C GLU A 185 -2.38 23.83 8.93
N ILE A 186 -3.68 23.66 8.70
CA ILE A 186 -4.22 22.46 8.06
C ILE A 186 -4.15 22.60 6.53
N PRO A 187 -3.62 21.60 5.79
CA PRO A 187 -3.66 21.59 4.33
C PRO A 187 -5.10 21.76 3.81
N GLN A 188 -5.29 22.60 2.80
CA GLN A 188 -6.62 22.98 2.30
C GLN A 188 -7.50 21.76 1.96
N VAL A 189 -6.91 20.73 1.37
CA VAL A 189 -7.60 19.49 0.97
C VAL A 189 -8.08 18.65 2.16
N LEU A 190 -7.50 18.83 3.35
CA LEU A 190 -7.88 18.10 4.57
C LEU A 190 -8.97 18.81 5.38
N ILE A 191 -9.18 20.11 5.20
CA ILE A 191 -10.17 20.91 5.95
C ILE A 191 -11.59 20.30 5.91
N PRO A 192 -12.11 19.81 4.76
CA PRO A 192 -13.44 19.20 4.72
C PRO A 192 -13.57 17.94 5.60
N TYR A 193 -12.47 17.21 5.78
CA TYR A 193 -12.41 16.00 6.62
C TYR A 193 -12.17 16.31 8.11
N MET A 194 -11.84 17.55 8.44
CA MET A 194 -11.56 18.02 9.80
C MET A 194 -12.68 18.93 10.34
N GLY A 195 -13.89 18.86 9.79
CA GLY A 195 -15.02 19.66 10.26
C GLY A 195 -14.83 21.17 10.09
N GLY A 196 -14.02 21.61 9.11
CA GLY A 196 -13.73 23.02 8.86
C GLY A 196 -12.59 23.59 9.71
N VAL A 197 -11.89 22.78 10.50
CA VAL A 197 -10.70 23.23 11.25
C VAL A 197 -9.58 23.60 10.29
N THR A 198 -9.05 24.83 10.43
CA THR A 198 -7.98 25.38 9.59
C THR A 198 -6.64 25.50 10.30
N PHE A 199 -6.63 25.44 11.64
CA PHE A 199 -5.42 25.63 12.44
C PHE A 199 -5.49 24.84 13.75
N LEU A 200 -4.37 24.21 14.11
CA LEU A 200 -4.18 23.49 15.38
C LEU A 200 -3.21 24.27 16.28
N PRO A 201 -3.66 24.90 17.37
CA PRO A 201 -2.77 25.60 18.30
C PRO A 201 -1.92 24.62 19.12
N PHE A 202 -0.77 25.09 19.62
CA PHE A 202 0.07 24.35 20.57
C PHE A 202 -0.56 24.25 21.97
#